data_AF-K5VGK0-F1
#
_entry.id   AF-K5VGK0-F1
#
_cell.length_a   1.000
_cell.length_b   1.000
_cell.length_c   1.000
_cell.angle_alpha   90.00
_cell.angle_beta   90.00
_cell.angle_gamma   90.00
#
_symmetry.space_group_name_H-M   'P 1'
#
loop_
_entity.id
_entity.type
_entity.pdbx_description
1 polymer ?
#
loop_
_entity_poly.entity_id
_entity_poly.type
_entity_poly.pdbx_seq_one_letter_code
_entity_poly.pdbx_strand_id
1 'polypeptide(L)'
;MTTPTPSPRDPCVWGEDVQKLRTERMLDGRGAPGTRAPVVDCPSRTLCLSFAWQEAQVTLIYLIQCFTFSMHDPCPPEALA
;
A
#
# COMPACT_ATOMS: atom_id res chain seq x y z
N MET A 1 21.37 -14.82 -11.05
CA MET A 1 20.75 -15.08 -9.74
C MET A 1 19.94 -13.85 -9.36
N THR A 2 18.62 -13.89 -9.54
CA THR A 2 17.73 -12.78 -9.14
C THR A 2 17.29 -13.01 -7.70
N THR A 3 17.73 -12.16 -6.78
CA THR A 3 17.27 -12.18 -5.39
C THR A 3 15.74 -12.03 -5.37
N PRO A 4 14.98 -12.90 -4.67
CA PRO A 4 13.54 -12.74 -4.59
C PRO A 4 13.20 -11.40 -3.92
N THR A 5 12.23 -10.68 -4.48
CA THR A 5 11.75 -9.43 -3.87
C THR A 5 11.07 -9.81 -2.54
N PRO A 6 11.43 -9.21 -1.40
CA PRO A 6 10.82 -9.55 -0.14
C PRO A 6 9.31 -9.27 -0.16
N SER A 7 8.54 -10.13 0.49
CA SER A 7 7.09 -9.98 0.59
C SER A 7 6.73 -8.64 1.26
N PRO A 8 5.65 -7.96 0.83
CA PRO A 8 5.12 -6.78 1.54
C PRO A 8 4.71 -7.07 2.98
N ARG A 9 4.57 -8.36 3.36
CA ARG A 9 4.29 -8.81 4.73
C ARG A 9 5.47 -9.45 5.44
N ASP A 10 6.69 -9.26 4.95
CA ASP A 10 7.90 -9.83 5.56
C ASP A 10 8.29 -9.05 6.84
N PRO A 11 8.25 -9.67 8.04
CA PRO A 11 8.60 -9.01 9.29
C PRO A 11 10.10 -8.69 9.39
N CYS A 12 10.98 -9.39 8.65
CA CYS A 12 12.41 -9.08 8.60
C CYS A 12 12.65 -7.69 8.00
N VAL A 13 11.82 -7.30 7.04
CA VAL A 13 11.92 -6.05 6.31
C VAL A 13 11.10 -4.94 6.95
N TRP A 14 9.87 -5.27 7.36
CA TRP A 14 8.88 -4.29 7.82
C TRP A 14 8.76 -4.19 9.34
N GLY A 15 9.31 -5.14 10.10
CA GLY A 15 9.18 -5.25 11.54
C GLY A 15 7.99 -6.11 11.99
N GLU A 16 7.91 -6.41 13.28
CA GLU A 16 6.86 -7.25 13.90
C GLU A 16 5.44 -6.71 13.67
N ASP A 17 5.27 -5.40 13.56
CA ASP A 17 3.97 -4.75 13.37
C ASP A 17 3.51 -4.75 11.90
N VAL A 18 4.09 -5.54 11.00
CA VAL A 18 3.83 -5.53 9.54
C VAL A 18 2.35 -5.68 9.14
N GLN A 19 1.51 -6.27 9.99
CA GLN A 19 0.06 -6.39 9.75
C GLN A 19 -0.71 -5.07 9.97
N LYS A 20 -0.08 -4.06 10.58
CA LYS A 20 -0.68 -2.75 10.86
C LYS A 20 -0.27 -1.74 9.80
N LEU A 21 -1.27 -1.08 9.20
CA LEU A 21 -1.05 0.06 8.32
C LEU A 21 -0.44 1.22 9.14
N ARG A 22 0.83 1.53 8.89
CA ARG A 22 1.58 2.61 9.55
C ARG A 22 2.38 3.38 8.51
N THR A 23 1.82 4.48 8.04
CA THR A 23 2.42 5.30 6.99
C THR A 23 3.74 5.91 7.44
N GLU A 24 3.95 6.10 8.75
CA GLU A 24 5.17 6.71 9.31
C GLU A 24 6.42 5.89 9.00
N ARG A 25 6.29 4.57 8.79
CA ARG A 25 7.43 3.70 8.41
C ARG A 25 8.09 4.08 7.09
N MET A 26 7.37 4.82 6.26
CA MET A 26 7.93 5.36 5.02
C MET A 26 8.96 6.47 5.28
N LEU A 27 8.92 7.13 6.45
CA LEU A 27 9.90 8.12 6.91
C LEU A 27 11.16 7.46 7.45
N ASP A 28 11.05 6.27 8.05
CA ASP A 28 12.17 5.51 8.63
C ASP A 28 13.12 4.90 7.57
N GLY A 29 12.97 5.24 6.29
CA GLY A 29 13.82 4.73 5.20
C GLY A 29 13.58 3.26 4.82
N ARG A 30 12.76 2.51 5.58
CA ARG A 30 12.38 1.11 5.28
C ARG A 30 11.56 0.94 3.99
N GLY A 31 11.13 2.07 3.41
CA GLY A 31 10.54 2.14 2.09
C GLY A 31 11.53 2.39 0.95
N ALA A 32 12.80 1.99 1.03
CA ALA A 32 13.71 2.16 -0.11
C ALA A 32 13.12 1.49 -1.40
N PRO A 33 13.42 2.02 -2.61
CA PRO A 33 12.80 1.60 -3.88
C PRO A 33 12.94 0.10 -4.24
N GLY A 34 13.81 -0.67 -3.57
CA GLY A 34 13.90 -2.13 -3.70
C GLY A 34 12.88 -2.92 -2.86
N THR A 35 12.25 -2.26 -1.90
CA THR A 35 11.35 -2.83 -0.89
C THR A 35 9.88 -2.48 -1.16
N ARG A 36 9.64 -1.42 -1.94
CA ARG A 36 8.36 -0.71 -2.06
C ARG A 36 7.36 -1.26 -3.06
N ALA A 37 7.59 -2.40 -3.72
CA ALA A 37 6.72 -2.80 -4.81
C ALA A 37 5.92 -4.08 -4.49
N PRO A 38 4.57 -4.02 -4.38
CA PRO A 38 3.78 -5.07 -4.99
C PRO A 38 4.13 -5.10 -6.48
N VAL A 39 4.37 -6.29 -7.00
CA VAL A 39 4.80 -6.54 -8.38
C VAL A 39 3.78 -5.93 -9.35
N VAL A 40 4.08 -4.73 -9.86
CA VAL A 40 3.54 -4.28 -11.14
C VAL A 40 4.54 -4.79 -12.16
N ASP A 41 4.18 -5.86 -12.88
CA ASP A 41 4.90 -6.32 -14.06
C ASP A 41 4.79 -5.23 -15.13
N CYS A 42 5.71 -4.27 -15.07
CA CYS A 42 5.81 -3.17 -16.01
C CYS A 42 7.13 -3.28 -16.78
N PRO A 43 7.12 -3.13 -18.11
CA PRO A 43 8.31 -3.25 -18.95
C PRO A 43 9.38 -2.20 -18.59
N SER A 44 8.98 -1.08 -17.98
CA SER A 44 9.87 -0.15 -17.28
C SER A 44 9.38 0.06 -15.85
N ARG A 45 9.84 -0.81 -14.94
CA ARG A 45 9.44 -0.86 -13.53
C ARG A 45 9.57 0.51 -12.83
N THR A 46 10.60 1.28 -13.16
CA THR A 46 10.88 2.60 -12.54
C THR A 46 9.90 3.68 -13.00
N LEU A 47 9.50 3.67 -14.27
CA LEU A 47 8.60 4.68 -14.83
C LEU A 47 7.17 4.46 -14.31
N CYS A 48 6.69 3.22 -14.40
CA CYS A 48 5.34 2.89 -13.94
C CYS A 48 5.18 3.09 -12.43
N LEU A 49 6.21 2.81 -11.62
CA LEU A 49 6.13 2.97 -10.17
C LEU A 49 6.02 4.45 -9.78
N SER A 50 6.78 5.32 -10.44
CA SER A 50 6.69 6.77 -10.22
C SER A 50 5.31 7.30 -10.61
N PHE A 51 4.77 6.85 -11.76
CA PHE A 51 3.45 7.24 -12.23
C PHE A 51 2.33 6.73 -11.31
N ALA A 52 2.35 5.44 -10.95
CA ALA A 52 1.38 4.86 -10.03
C ALA A 52 1.39 5.54 -8.67
N TRP A 53 2.56 5.96 -8.19
CA TRP A 53 2.66 6.73 -6.95
C TRP A 53 2.01 8.11 -7.06
N GLN A 54 2.27 8.85 -8.15
CA GLN A 54 1.62 10.14 -8.41
C GLN A 54 0.09 9.99 -8.51
N GLU A 55 -0.38 9.02 -9.29
CA GLU A 55 -1.81 8.76 -9.47
C GLU A 55 -2.48 8.38 -8.14
N ALA A 56 -1.83 7.56 -7.30
CA ALA A 56 -2.34 7.22 -5.98
C ALA A 56 -2.45 8.44 -5.05
N GLN A 57 -1.45 9.34 -5.08
CA GLN A 57 -1.48 10.57 -4.30
C GLN A 57 -2.60 11.51 -4.75
N VAL A 58 -2.73 11.75 -6.06
CA VAL A 58 -3.77 12.61 -6.63
C VAL A 58 -5.15 12.04 -6.34
N THR A 59 -5.34 10.74 -6.56
CA THR A 59 -6.62 10.05 -6.29
C THR A 59 -6.99 10.14 -4.81
N LEU A 60 -6.04 9.91 -3.89
CA LEU A 60 -6.31 10.00 -2.46
C LEU A 60 -6.73 11.41 -2.04
N ILE A 61 -6.04 12.45 -2.53
CA ILE A 61 -6.38 13.84 -2.26
C ILE A 61 -7.77 14.16 -2.80
N TYR A 62 -8.06 13.73 -4.03
CA TYR A 62 -9.35 13.92 -4.67
C TYR A 62 -10.50 13.26 -3.88
N LEU A 63 -10.29 12.03 -3.42
CA LEU A 63 -11.27 11.32 -2.58
C LEU A 63 -11.55 12.08 -1.27
N ILE A 64 -10.51 12.58 -0.59
CA ILE A 64 -10.67 13.29 0.68
C ILE A 64 -11.33 14.67 0.49
N GLN A 65 -10.99 15.39 -0.57
CA GLN A 65 -11.43 16.77 -0.76
C GLN A 65 -12.80 16.88 -1.44
N CYS A 66 -13.11 15.98 -2.37
CA CYS A 66 -14.30 16.11 -3.22
C CYS A 66 -15.47 15.24 -2.79
N PHE A 67 -15.25 14.24 -1.91
CA PHE A 67 -16.29 13.32 -1.50
C PHE A 67 -16.50 13.33 0.01
N THR A 68 -17.75 13.10 0.41
CA THR A 68 -18.10 12.79 1.80
C THR A 68 -18.52 11.32 1.84
N PHE A 69 -17.74 10.50 2.53
CA PHE A 69 -18.01 9.08 2.67
C PHE A 69 -18.93 8.83 3.86
N SER A 70 -19.95 8.00 3.66
CA SER A 70 -20.75 7.41 4.74
C SER A 70 -20.44 5.93 4.80
N MET A 71 -20.07 5.44 5.98
CA MET A 71 -19.80 4.01 6.18
C MET A 71 -21.13 3.26 6.20
N HIS A 72 -21.33 2.37 5.24
CA HIS A 72 -22.43 1.41 5.30
C HIS A 72 -21.91 0.13 5.94
N ASP A 73 -22.57 -0.35 6.99
CA ASP A 73 -22.22 -1.64 7.59
C ASP A 73 -22.72 -2.77 6.68
N PRO A 74 -21.82 -3.57 6.08
CA PRO A 74 -22.22 -4.68 5.23
C PRO A 74 -22.66 -5.91 6.04
N CYS A 75 -22.61 -5.89 7.37
CA CYS A 75 -22.99 -7.01 8.23
C CYS A 75 -24.48 -6.91 8.63
N PRO A 76 -25.41 -7.64 7.98
CA PRO A 76 -26.76 -7.75 8.49
C PRO A 76 -26.74 -8.49 9.83
N PRO A 77 -27.61 -8.14 10.79
CA PRO A 77 -27.65 -8.76 12.12
C PRO A 77 -27.95 -10.27 12.10
N GLU A 78 -28.36 -10.84 10.97
CA GLU A 78 -28.53 -12.30 10.78
C GLU A 78 -27.21 -13.08 10.72
N ALA A 79 -26.07 -12.45 10.42
CA ALA A 79 -24.79 -13.15 10.26
C ALA A 79 -24.11 -13.54 11.60
N LEU A 80 -24.72 -13.19 12.73
CA LEU A 80 -24.24 -13.49 14.09
C LEU A 80 -25.17 -14.45 14.87
N ALA A 81 -26.17 -15.04 14.22
CA ALA A 81 -27.11 -16.02 14.80
C ALA A 81 -26.69 -17.47 14.54
#